data_AF-A0A7C7WNT6-F1
#
_entry.id   AF-A0A7C7WNT6-F1
#
_cell.length_a   1.000
_cell.length_b   1.000
_cell.length_c   1.000
_cell.angle_alpha   90.00
_cell.angle_beta   90.00
_cell.angle_gamma   90.00
#
_symmetry.space_group_name_H-M   'P 1'
#
loop_
_entity.id
_entity.type
_entity.pdbx_description
1 polymer ?
#
loop_
_entity_poly.entity_id
_entity_poly.type
_entity_poly.pdbx_seq_one_letter_code
_entity_poly.pdbx_strand_id
1 'polypeptide(L)'
;MFDPLSRADLAKLQAKFIVPIVVDQMLRDEEPLDDIAEQAMNDIISELQPDTALLCIALCARHIAATATDMQEGKALAIEADKIVEEYGPLWIAYENGGQNLDPVIVREILSYIPEDLESLFVLMENLLTALEEDHCIAAILCDILCGQIEVHVVNAEDQLNALNVEPQIRGNTQAAEQQAQQTYSDNVIAFPVAPRDNARA
;
A
#
# COMPACT_ATOMS: atom_id res chain seq x y z
N MET A 1 -4.66 17.91 -10.09
CA MET A 1 -4.75 16.88 -11.13
C MET A 1 -3.33 16.58 -11.58
N PHE A 2 -2.85 15.37 -11.33
CA PHE A 2 -1.50 14.94 -11.73
C PHE A 2 -1.47 14.64 -13.23
N ASP A 3 -0.30 14.77 -13.86
CA ASP A 3 -0.12 14.40 -15.26
C ASP A 3 -0.21 12.86 -15.43
N PRO A 4 -0.70 12.35 -16.57
CA PRO A 4 -0.72 10.91 -16.85
C PRO A 4 0.68 10.30 -16.76
N LEU A 5 0.80 9.10 -16.18
CA LEU A 5 2.08 8.43 -16.01
C LEU A 5 2.76 8.16 -17.36
N SER A 6 4.00 8.63 -17.50
CA SER A 6 4.82 8.26 -18.65
C SER A 6 5.30 6.81 -18.52
N ARG A 7 5.72 6.19 -19.64
CA ARG A 7 6.38 4.87 -19.62
C ARG A 7 7.63 4.86 -18.73
N ALA A 8 8.34 5.98 -18.64
CA ALA A 8 9.51 6.11 -17.77
C ALA A 8 9.11 6.12 -16.28
N ASP A 9 7.94 6.64 -15.96
CA ASP A 9 7.43 6.70 -14.59
C ASP A 9 6.89 5.34 -14.14
N LEU A 10 6.20 4.61 -15.03
CA LEU A 10 5.86 3.20 -14.78
C LEU A 10 7.10 2.33 -14.56
N ALA A 11 8.16 2.54 -15.35
CA ALA A 11 9.42 1.81 -15.16
C ALA A 11 10.10 2.14 -13.83
N LYS A 12 10.01 3.40 -13.35
CA LYS A 12 10.52 3.78 -12.01
C LYS A 12 9.71 3.12 -10.90
N LEU A 13 8.38 3.08 -11.01
CA LEU A 13 7.52 2.39 -10.05
C LEU A 13 7.91 0.92 -9.97
N GLN A 14 7.94 0.22 -11.12
CA GLN A 14 8.35 -1.19 -11.15
C GLN A 14 9.76 -1.41 -10.60
N ALA A 15 10.73 -0.55 -10.89
CA ALA A 15 12.09 -0.67 -10.36
C ALA A 15 12.20 -0.45 -8.83
N LYS A 16 11.17 0.14 -8.21
CA LYS A 16 11.13 0.40 -6.77
C LYS A 16 10.41 -0.70 -5.98
N PHE A 17 9.54 -1.46 -6.65
CA PHE A 17 8.85 -2.59 -6.06
C PHE A 17 9.47 -3.88 -6.59
N ILE A 18 10.15 -4.64 -5.73
CA ILE A 18 10.72 -5.92 -6.12
C ILE A 18 9.64 -6.99 -6.37
N VAL A 19 8.55 -6.96 -5.60
CA VAL A 19 7.48 -7.98 -5.67
C VAL A 19 6.82 -8.05 -7.05
N PRO A 20 6.38 -6.94 -7.69
CA PRO A 20 5.82 -7.00 -9.05
C PRO A 20 6.78 -7.56 -10.11
N ILE A 21 8.09 -7.32 -9.96
CA ILE A 21 9.10 -7.88 -10.86
C ILE A 21 9.16 -9.39 -10.71
N VAL A 22 9.26 -9.87 -9.47
CA VAL A 22 9.31 -11.31 -9.15
C VAL A 22 8.02 -12.00 -9.59
N VAL A 23 6.85 -11.38 -9.40
CA VAL A 23 5.56 -11.87 -9.90
C VAL A 23 5.58 -12.04 -11.42
N ASP A 24 6.07 -11.06 -12.19
CA ASP A 24 6.19 -11.18 -13.65
C ASP A 24 7.12 -12.32 -14.05
N GLN A 25 8.22 -12.53 -13.30
CA GLN A 25 9.17 -13.62 -13.54
C GLN A 25 8.56 -14.99 -13.23
N MET A 26 7.81 -15.12 -12.13
CA MET A 26 7.09 -16.34 -11.76
C MET A 26 6.04 -16.72 -12.81
N LEU A 27 5.27 -15.74 -13.28
CA LEU A 27 4.25 -15.96 -14.33
C LEU A 27 4.85 -16.37 -15.69
N ARG A 28 6.16 -16.15 -15.89
CA ARG A 28 6.91 -16.54 -17.10
C ARG A 28 7.73 -17.81 -16.93
N ASP A 29 7.58 -18.51 -15.81
CA ASP A 29 8.40 -19.67 -15.42
C ASP A 29 9.91 -19.35 -15.36
N GLU A 30 10.28 -18.09 -15.13
CA GLU A 30 11.69 -17.66 -14.99
C GLU A 30 12.20 -17.79 -13.54
N GLU A 31 11.30 -17.74 -12.56
CA GLU A 31 11.58 -17.89 -11.14
C GLU A 31 10.54 -18.83 -10.50
N PRO A 32 10.95 -19.84 -9.71
CA PRO A 32 9.99 -20.75 -9.09
C PRO A 32 9.23 -20.07 -7.96
N LEU A 33 7.93 -20.32 -7.88
CA LEU A 33 7.12 -20.03 -6.69
C LEU A 33 7.20 -21.24 -5.75
N ASP A 34 8.17 -21.20 -4.83
CA ASP A 34 8.31 -22.16 -3.72
C ASP A 34 7.94 -21.51 -2.38
N ASP A 35 7.88 -22.31 -1.30
CA ASP A 35 7.52 -21.85 0.05
C ASP A 35 8.40 -20.68 0.53
N ILE A 36 9.65 -20.60 0.08
CA ILE A 36 10.57 -19.52 0.46
C ILE A 36 10.17 -18.23 -0.26
N ALA A 37 9.88 -18.32 -1.55
CA ALA A 37 9.44 -17.18 -2.35
C ALA A 37 8.07 -16.66 -1.86
N GLU A 38 7.14 -17.56 -1.55
CA GLU A 38 5.85 -17.22 -0.94
C GLU A 38 6.02 -16.48 0.39
N GLN A 39 6.83 -17.02 1.30
CA GLN A 39 7.10 -16.37 2.59
C GLN A 39 7.77 -15.00 2.40
N ALA A 40 8.75 -14.91 1.51
CA ALA A 40 9.47 -13.65 1.27
C ALA A 40 8.56 -12.56 0.69
N MET A 41 7.63 -12.90 -0.21
CA MET A 41 6.65 -11.96 -0.71
C MET A 41 5.71 -11.48 0.40
N ASN A 42 5.20 -12.40 1.21
CA ASN A 42 4.36 -12.06 2.37
C ASN A 42 5.10 -11.10 3.33
N ASP A 43 6.35 -11.41 3.68
CA ASP A 43 7.16 -10.56 4.56
C ASP A 43 7.34 -9.16 3.96
N ILE A 44 7.76 -9.07 2.69
CA ILE A 44 8.01 -7.77 2.03
C ILE A 44 6.73 -6.93 1.96
N ILE A 45 5.60 -7.51 1.55
CA ILE A 45 4.34 -6.78 1.40
C ILE A 45 3.80 -6.36 2.78
N SER A 46 3.94 -7.19 3.81
CA SER A 46 3.44 -6.90 5.15
C SER A 46 4.12 -5.69 5.80
N GLU A 47 5.37 -5.39 5.42
CA GLU A 47 6.13 -4.25 5.93
C GLU A 47 5.79 -2.92 5.23
N LEU A 48 5.06 -2.96 4.11
CA LEU A 48 4.67 -1.75 3.38
C LEU A 48 3.61 -0.96 4.14
N GLN A 49 3.62 0.37 3.97
CA GLN A 49 2.48 1.18 4.37
C GLN A 49 1.29 0.93 3.41
N PRO A 50 0.03 1.07 3.85
CA PRO A 50 -1.13 0.67 3.06
C PRO A 50 -1.22 1.33 1.68
N ASP A 51 -0.82 2.59 1.56
CA ASP A 51 -0.75 3.33 0.29
C ASP A 51 0.25 2.71 -0.70
N THR A 52 1.41 2.33 -0.17
CA THR A 52 2.51 1.71 -0.90
C THR A 52 2.19 0.25 -1.22
N ALA A 53 1.52 -0.45 -0.31
CA ALA A 53 1.03 -1.81 -0.50
C ALA A 53 -0.03 -1.87 -1.61
N LEU A 54 -1.03 -0.96 -1.59
CA LEU A 54 -2.04 -0.84 -2.64
C LEU A 54 -1.40 -0.71 -4.03
N LEU A 55 -0.41 0.18 -4.18
CA LEU A 55 0.28 0.37 -5.44
C LEU A 55 1.11 -0.87 -5.85
N CYS A 56 1.81 -1.50 -4.89
CA CYS A 56 2.56 -2.72 -5.12
C CYS A 56 1.65 -3.87 -5.60
N ILE A 57 0.53 -4.09 -4.90
CA ILE A 57 -0.45 -5.14 -5.21
C ILE A 57 -1.13 -4.86 -6.55
N ALA A 58 -1.49 -3.61 -6.84
CA ALA A 58 -2.05 -3.25 -8.14
C ALA A 58 -1.07 -3.52 -9.30
N LEU A 59 0.23 -3.24 -9.12
CA LEU A 59 1.24 -3.60 -10.12
C LEU A 59 1.33 -5.12 -10.32
N CYS A 60 1.29 -5.92 -9.26
CA CYS A 60 1.22 -7.38 -9.36
C CYS A 60 -0.05 -7.84 -10.08
N ALA A 61 -1.21 -7.26 -9.73
CA ALA A 61 -2.51 -7.57 -10.32
C ALA A 61 -2.52 -7.35 -11.84
N ARG A 62 -1.79 -6.35 -12.36
CA ARG A 62 -1.63 -6.14 -13.80
C ARG A 62 -0.88 -7.28 -14.49
N HIS A 63 0.17 -7.80 -13.85
CA HIS A 63 0.91 -8.95 -14.37
C HIS A 63 0.05 -10.20 -14.38
N ILE A 64 -0.69 -10.47 -13.29
CA ILE A 64 -1.61 -11.61 -13.20
C ILE A 64 -2.75 -11.47 -14.21
N ALA A 65 -3.37 -10.30 -14.32
CA ALA A 65 -4.44 -10.04 -15.27
C ALA A 65 -3.99 -10.25 -16.74
N ALA A 66 -2.71 -9.98 -17.04
CA ALA A 66 -2.13 -10.20 -18.35
C ALA A 66 -2.03 -11.69 -18.73
N THR A 67 -2.09 -12.62 -17.78
CA THR A 67 -2.16 -14.06 -18.09
C THR A 67 -3.59 -14.56 -18.31
N ALA A 68 -4.60 -13.75 -17.97
CA ALA A 68 -6.03 -14.08 -18.04
C ALA A 68 -6.81 -13.15 -18.99
N THR A 69 -6.18 -12.66 -20.06
CA THR A 69 -6.78 -11.65 -20.96
C THR A 69 -7.99 -12.14 -21.77
N ASP A 70 -8.22 -13.44 -21.86
CA ASP A 70 -9.38 -14.05 -22.49
C ASP A 70 -10.59 -14.13 -21.54
N MET A 71 -10.36 -14.05 -20.22
CA MET A 71 -11.38 -14.08 -19.16
C MET A 71 -11.96 -12.69 -18.89
N GLN A 72 -13.20 -12.63 -18.41
CA GLN A 72 -13.84 -11.35 -18.08
C GLN A 72 -13.29 -10.77 -16.77
N GLU A 73 -13.00 -11.66 -15.82
CA GLU A 73 -12.42 -11.40 -14.50
C GLU A 73 -11.04 -10.76 -14.65
N GLY A 74 -10.17 -11.35 -15.51
CA GLY A 74 -8.85 -10.80 -15.81
C GLY A 74 -8.91 -9.39 -16.42
N LYS A 75 -9.86 -9.14 -17.33
CA LYS A 75 -10.06 -7.78 -17.90
C LYS A 75 -10.53 -6.77 -16.86
N ALA A 76 -11.45 -7.17 -15.98
CA ALA A 76 -11.96 -6.30 -14.93
C ALA A 76 -10.84 -5.95 -13.93
N LEU A 77 -10.05 -6.95 -13.51
CA LEU A 77 -8.89 -6.76 -12.66
C LEU A 77 -7.84 -5.84 -13.30
N ALA A 78 -7.55 -6.00 -14.59
CA ALA A 78 -6.63 -5.13 -15.31
C ALA A 78 -7.07 -3.66 -15.29
N ILE A 79 -8.37 -3.40 -15.53
CA ILE A 79 -8.92 -2.04 -15.55
C ILE A 79 -8.80 -1.38 -14.18
N GLU A 80 -9.17 -2.09 -13.11
CA GLU A 80 -9.10 -1.52 -11.76
C GLU A 80 -7.65 -1.31 -11.31
N ALA A 81 -6.77 -2.26 -11.61
CA ALA A 81 -5.35 -2.13 -11.29
C ALA A 81 -4.69 -0.97 -12.07
N ASP A 82 -5.04 -0.77 -13.34
CA ASP A 82 -4.58 0.39 -14.11
C ASP A 82 -5.11 1.71 -13.51
N LYS A 83 -6.39 1.77 -13.11
CA LYS A 83 -6.98 2.94 -12.43
C LYS A 83 -6.21 3.29 -11.15
N ILE A 84 -5.96 2.31 -10.29
CA ILE A 84 -5.20 2.50 -9.04
C ILE A 84 -3.79 3.02 -9.34
N VAL A 85 -3.09 2.43 -10.32
CA VAL A 85 -1.74 2.89 -10.69
C VAL A 85 -1.76 4.32 -11.21
N GLU A 86 -2.75 4.70 -12.03
CA GLU A 86 -2.92 6.06 -12.55
C GLU A 86 -3.23 7.09 -11.45
N GLU A 87 -4.01 6.70 -10.45
CA GLU A 87 -4.43 7.56 -9.35
C GLU A 87 -3.32 7.76 -8.30
N TYR A 88 -2.71 6.67 -7.84
CA TYR A 88 -1.75 6.68 -6.73
C TYR A 88 -0.29 6.79 -7.19
N GLY A 89 0.04 6.31 -8.39
CA GLY A 89 1.41 6.28 -8.90
C GLY A 89 2.07 7.66 -9.01
N PRO A 90 1.42 8.69 -9.58
CA PRO A 90 2.01 10.04 -9.65
C PRO A 90 2.29 10.63 -8.26
N LEU A 91 1.36 10.41 -7.32
CA LEU A 91 1.48 10.88 -5.94
C LEU A 91 2.69 10.24 -5.25
N TRP A 92 2.82 8.92 -5.38
CA TRP A 92 3.93 8.14 -4.82
C TRP A 92 5.28 8.61 -5.39
N ILE A 93 5.38 8.81 -6.71
CA ILE A 93 6.60 9.32 -7.36
C ILE A 93 6.95 10.73 -6.86
N ALA A 94 5.95 11.60 -6.69
CA ALA A 94 6.18 12.95 -6.19
C ALA A 94 6.68 12.95 -4.73
N TYR A 95 6.17 12.03 -3.91
CA TYR A 95 6.65 11.81 -2.54
C TYR A 95 8.11 11.33 -2.52
N GLU A 96 8.42 10.28 -3.30
CA GLU A 96 9.77 9.71 -3.42
C GLU A 96 10.81 10.73 -3.91
N ASN A 97 10.42 11.64 -4.81
CA ASN A 97 11.29 12.71 -5.31
C ASN A 97 11.46 13.90 -4.35
N GLY A 98 11.10 13.72 -3.07
CA GLY A 98 11.40 14.68 -2.01
C GLY A 98 10.19 15.45 -1.49
N GLY A 99 8.96 15.11 -1.89
CA GLY A 99 7.71 15.45 -1.20
C GLY A 99 7.37 16.93 -0.93
N GLN A 100 8.24 17.88 -1.28
CA GLN A 100 8.18 19.26 -0.79
C GLN A 100 7.02 20.10 -1.33
N ASN A 101 6.26 19.61 -2.31
CA ASN A 101 5.20 20.37 -2.99
C ASN A 101 3.82 19.69 -2.99
N LEU A 102 3.62 18.63 -2.19
CA LEU A 102 2.32 17.97 -2.11
C LEU A 102 1.40 18.74 -1.15
N ASP A 103 0.21 19.10 -1.62
CA ASP A 103 -0.82 19.72 -0.77
C ASP A 103 -1.34 18.68 0.24
N PRO A 104 -1.15 18.89 1.56
CA PRO A 104 -1.56 17.93 2.57
C PRO A 104 -3.06 17.61 2.57
N VAL A 105 -3.91 18.55 2.13
CA VAL A 105 -5.35 18.33 2.04
C VAL A 105 -5.67 17.34 0.93
N ILE A 106 -5.06 17.52 -0.24
CA ILE A 106 -5.22 16.63 -1.40
C ILE A 106 -4.66 15.24 -1.07
N VAL A 107 -3.48 15.18 -0.45
CA VAL A 107 -2.88 13.92 0.00
C VAL A 107 -3.85 13.19 0.93
N ARG A 108 -4.36 13.87 1.96
CA ARG A 108 -5.29 13.26 2.92
C ARG A 108 -6.59 12.79 2.28
N GLU A 109 -7.13 13.56 1.34
CA GLU A 109 -8.34 13.17 0.59
C GLU A 109 -8.09 11.90 -0.21
N ILE A 110 -7.00 11.83 -0.98
CA ILE A 110 -6.64 10.63 -1.75
C ILE A 110 -6.40 9.44 -0.83
N LEU A 111 -5.62 9.60 0.24
CA LEU A 111 -5.33 8.52 1.18
C LEU A 111 -6.58 8.01 1.92
N SER A 112 -7.67 8.78 1.96
CA SER A 112 -8.93 8.34 2.59
C SER A 112 -9.69 7.29 1.79
N TYR A 113 -9.38 7.12 0.50
CA TYR A 113 -10.00 6.12 -0.38
C TYR A 113 -9.27 4.77 -0.38
N ILE A 114 -8.06 4.69 0.20
CA ILE A 114 -7.24 3.47 0.19
C ILE A 114 -7.97 2.23 0.70
N PRO A 115 -8.72 2.25 1.83
CA PRO A 115 -9.46 1.07 2.27
C PRO A 115 -10.45 0.56 1.21
N GLU A 116 -11.21 1.48 0.60
CA GLU A 116 -12.22 1.15 -0.43
C GLU A 116 -11.58 0.63 -1.72
N ASP A 117 -10.45 1.20 -2.14
CA ASP A 117 -9.72 0.73 -3.32
C ASP A 117 -9.06 -0.64 -3.08
N LEU A 118 -8.55 -0.89 -1.88
CA LEU A 118 -8.07 -2.22 -1.47
C LEU A 118 -9.19 -3.25 -1.50
N GLU A 119 -10.35 -2.97 -0.90
CA GLU A 119 -11.52 -3.87 -0.94
C GLU A 119 -12.00 -4.11 -2.38
N SER A 120 -12.03 -3.07 -3.21
CA SER A 120 -12.43 -3.19 -4.61
C SER A 120 -11.48 -4.11 -5.38
N LEU A 121 -10.17 -3.97 -5.14
CA LEU A 121 -9.16 -4.83 -5.73
C LEU A 121 -9.25 -6.27 -5.22
N PHE A 122 -9.53 -6.48 -3.92
CA PHE A 122 -9.75 -7.80 -3.33
C PHE A 122 -10.88 -8.55 -4.06
N VAL A 123 -12.05 -7.91 -4.18
CA VAL A 123 -13.22 -8.54 -4.80
C VAL A 123 -12.92 -8.99 -6.24
N LEU A 124 -12.21 -8.17 -7.02
CA LEU A 124 -11.86 -8.54 -8.39
C LEU A 124 -10.82 -9.67 -8.45
N MET A 125 -9.85 -9.66 -7.53
CA MET A 125 -8.81 -10.68 -7.45
C MET A 125 -9.36 -12.02 -6.98
N GLU A 126 -10.25 -12.03 -5.98
CA GLU A 126 -10.95 -13.23 -5.49
C GLU A 126 -11.84 -13.85 -6.58
N ASN A 127 -12.52 -13.03 -7.38
CA ASN A 127 -13.29 -13.50 -8.53
C ASN A 127 -12.39 -14.18 -9.57
N LEU A 128 -11.22 -13.59 -9.86
CA LEU A 128 -10.26 -14.19 -10.77
C LEU A 128 -9.68 -15.50 -10.19
N LEU A 129 -9.32 -15.53 -8.91
CA LEU A 129 -8.88 -16.72 -8.20
C LEU A 129 -9.90 -17.86 -8.35
N THR A 130 -11.16 -17.57 -8.08
CA THR A 130 -12.26 -18.53 -8.23
C THR A 130 -12.37 -19.05 -9.66
N ALA A 131 -12.20 -18.17 -10.66
CA ALA A 131 -12.29 -18.53 -12.07
C ALA A 131 -11.07 -19.34 -12.58
N LEU A 132 -9.89 -19.14 -11.97
CA LEU A 132 -8.67 -19.88 -12.29
C LEU A 132 -8.64 -21.29 -11.69
N GLU A 133 -9.60 -21.62 -10.82
CA GLU A 133 -9.66 -22.84 -10.01
C GLU A 133 -8.45 -22.91 -9.03
N GLU A 134 -8.73 -22.75 -7.73
CA GLU A 134 -7.75 -22.69 -6.63
C GLU A 134 -6.66 -23.79 -6.77
N ASP A 135 -5.39 -23.42 -6.66
CA ASP A 135 -4.18 -24.26 -6.79
C ASP A 135 -3.82 -24.84 -8.17
N HIS A 136 -4.48 -24.44 -9.26
CA HIS A 136 -4.20 -25.03 -10.57
C HIS A 136 -3.11 -24.33 -11.39
N CYS A 137 -2.75 -23.09 -11.03
CA CYS A 137 -1.70 -22.35 -11.71
C CYS A 137 -1.01 -21.33 -10.80
N ILE A 138 0.19 -20.88 -11.19
CA ILE A 138 0.96 -19.85 -10.49
C ILE A 138 0.12 -18.58 -10.29
N ALA A 139 -0.67 -18.19 -11.29
CA ALA A 139 -1.55 -17.02 -11.18
C ALA A 139 -2.58 -17.16 -10.05
N ALA A 140 -3.15 -18.35 -9.82
CA ALA A 140 -4.09 -18.58 -8.73
C ALA A 140 -3.39 -18.47 -7.36
N ILE A 141 -2.23 -19.10 -7.20
CA ILE A 141 -1.45 -19.04 -5.95
C ILE A 141 -1.06 -17.59 -5.63
N LEU A 142 -0.63 -16.84 -6.64
CA LEU A 142 -0.30 -15.42 -6.48
C LEU A 142 -1.53 -14.57 -6.14
N CYS A 143 -2.70 -14.84 -6.71
CA CYS A 143 -3.94 -14.19 -6.30
C CYS A 143 -4.23 -14.45 -4.81
N ASP A 144 -4.11 -15.69 -4.35
CA ASP A 144 -4.38 -16.06 -2.95
C ASP A 144 -3.46 -15.32 -1.97
N ILE A 145 -2.14 -15.32 -2.24
CA ILE A 145 -1.14 -14.59 -1.44
C ILE A 145 -1.50 -13.09 -1.37
N LEU A 146 -1.82 -12.49 -2.50
CA LEU A 146 -2.13 -11.06 -2.57
C LEU A 146 -3.47 -10.74 -1.90
N CYS A 147 -4.49 -11.60 -2.03
CA CYS A 147 -5.76 -11.45 -1.31
C CYS A 147 -5.55 -11.39 0.21
N GLY A 148 -4.75 -12.31 0.77
CA GLY A 148 -4.43 -12.28 2.20
C GLY A 148 -3.70 -10.99 2.62
N GLN A 149 -2.82 -10.46 1.78
CA GLN A 149 -2.15 -9.18 2.05
C GLN A 149 -3.12 -7.99 1.95
N ILE A 150 -4.06 -8.01 1.01
CA ILE A 150 -5.07 -6.96 0.89
C ILE A 150 -5.90 -6.87 2.17
N GLU A 151 -6.39 -7.99 2.70
CA GLU A 151 -7.19 -8.01 3.93
C GLU A 151 -6.46 -7.36 5.11
N VAL A 152 -5.18 -7.68 5.29
CA VAL A 152 -4.34 -7.08 6.35
C VAL A 152 -4.19 -5.58 6.14
N HIS A 153 -3.95 -5.13 4.91
CA HIS A 153 -3.75 -3.73 4.59
C HIS A 153 -5.03 -2.89 4.62
N VAL A 154 -6.21 -3.49 4.39
CA VAL A 154 -7.51 -2.83 4.62
C VAL A 154 -7.61 -2.42 6.09
N VAL A 155 -7.39 -3.38 7.01
CA VAL A 155 -7.45 -3.10 8.46
C VAL A 155 -6.44 -2.02 8.85
N ASN A 156 -5.20 -2.12 8.35
CA ASN A 156 -4.17 -1.11 8.62
C ASN A 156 -4.57 0.29 8.10
N ALA A 157 -5.16 0.37 6.90
CA ALA A 157 -5.59 1.63 6.31
C ALA A 157 -6.76 2.26 7.08
N GLU A 158 -7.73 1.44 7.50
CA GLU A 158 -8.84 1.89 8.34
C GLU A 158 -8.36 2.44 9.68
N ASP A 159 -7.44 1.74 10.35
CA ASP A 159 -6.86 2.18 11.61
C ASP A 159 -6.10 3.50 11.47
N GLN A 160 -5.33 3.67 10.39
CA GLN A 160 -4.63 4.91 10.07
C GLN A 160 -5.62 6.06 9.81
N LEU A 161 -6.67 5.82 9.03
CA LEU A 161 -7.70 6.81 8.74
C LEU A 161 -8.46 7.23 10.02
N ASN A 162 -8.78 6.26 10.88
CA ASN A 162 -9.40 6.51 12.18
C ASN A 162 -8.51 7.37 13.08
N ALA A 163 -7.21 7.08 13.16
CA ALA A 163 -6.27 7.90 13.91
C ALA A 163 -6.22 9.35 13.40
N LEU A 164 -6.16 9.54 12.08
CA LEU A 164 -6.19 10.86 11.44
C LEU A 164 -7.50 11.62 11.65
N ASN A 165 -8.61 10.93 11.95
CA ASN A 165 -9.91 11.55 12.22
C ASN A 165 -10.11 11.89 13.70
N VAL A 166 -9.40 11.21 14.62
CA VAL A 166 -9.44 11.46 16.06
C VAL A 166 -8.48 12.59 16.48
N GLU A 167 -7.28 12.68 15.91
CA GLU A 167 -6.30 13.74 16.22
C GLU A 167 -6.79 15.20 16.02
N PRO A 168 -7.60 15.54 15.00
CA PRO A 168 -8.17 16.87 14.84
C PRO A 168 -9.10 17.26 16.00
N GLN A 169 -9.79 16.29 16.61
CA GLN A 169 -10.75 16.54 17.68
C GLN A 169 -10.06 16.79 19.03
N ILE A 170 -8.91 16.16 19.28
CA ILE A 170 -8.15 16.41 20.51
C ILE A 170 -7.54 17.81 20.49
N ARG A 171 -6.98 18.30 19.37
CA ARG A 171 -6.44 19.67 19.30
C ARG A 171 -7.51 20.75 19.45
N GLY A 172 -8.72 20.54 18.92
CA GLY A 172 -9.86 21.44 19.12
C GLY A 172 -10.36 21.47 20.57
N ASN A 173 -10.36 20.33 21.25
CA ASN A 173 -10.77 20.23 22.65
C ASN A 173 -9.66 20.65 23.64
N THR A 174 -8.39 20.55 23.26
CA THR A 174 -7.27 20.94 24.13
C THR A 174 -7.11 22.46 24.19
N GLN A 175 -7.35 23.19 23.09
CA GLN A 175 -7.37 24.67 23.14
C GLN A 175 -8.53 25.24 23.97
N ALA A 176 -9.65 24.53 24.06
CA ALA A 176 -10.75 24.88 24.97
C ALA A 176 -10.48 24.46 26.43
N ALA A 177 -9.75 23.36 26.65
CA ALA A 177 -9.39 22.88 27.98
C ALA A 177 -8.18 23.61 28.61
N GLU A 178 -7.25 24.12 27.80
CA GLU A 178 -6.07 24.88 28.26
C GLU A 178 -6.44 26.23 28.89
N GLN A 179 -7.61 26.80 28.57
CA GLN A 179 -8.13 28.00 29.26
C GLN A 179 -8.78 27.69 30.61
N GLN A 180 -9.05 26.42 30.93
CA GLN A 180 -9.68 26.01 32.20
C GLN A 180 -8.74 25.25 33.16
N ALA A 181 -7.55 24.84 32.72
CA ALA A 181 -6.60 24.07 33.52
C ALA A 181 -5.48 24.91 34.18
N GLN A 182 -5.65 26.23 34.34
CA GLN A 182 -4.90 26.99 35.35
C GLN A 182 -5.47 26.66 36.74
N GLN A 183 -5.22 25.44 37.22
CA GLN A 183 -5.04 25.08 38.63
C GLN A 183 -5.06 23.55 38.77
N THR A 184 -3.96 23.02 39.31
CA THR A 184 -3.88 21.76 40.10
C THR A 184 -3.23 20.53 39.41
N TYR A 185 -1.90 20.50 39.56
CA TYR A 185 -1.00 19.37 39.89
C TYR A 185 -0.50 18.32 38.86
N SER A 186 0.85 18.33 38.83
CA SER A 186 1.87 17.25 38.82
C SER A 186 2.21 16.49 37.53
N ASP A 187 3.41 16.84 37.04
CA ASP A 187 4.44 16.02 36.40
C ASP A 187 4.10 14.54 36.15
N ASN A 188 3.92 14.20 34.88
CA ASN A 188 4.31 12.91 34.33
C ASN A 188 5.05 13.16 33.01
N VAL A 189 6.33 13.51 33.14
CA VAL A 189 7.27 13.51 32.01
C VAL A 189 7.68 12.06 31.77
N ILE A 190 7.12 11.43 30.74
CA ILE A 190 7.74 10.22 30.16
C ILE A 190 8.77 10.70 29.14
N ALA A 191 10.04 10.61 29.48
CA ALA A 191 11.16 10.85 28.57
C ALA A 191 11.34 9.65 27.64
N PHE A 192 11.40 9.91 26.33
CA PHE A 192 11.80 8.93 25.33
C PHE A 192 13.29 8.55 25.49
N PRO A 193 13.68 7.27 25.32
CA PRO A 193 15.08 6.88 25.36
C PRO A 193 15.80 7.37 24.10
N VAL A 194 16.74 8.32 24.28
CA VAL A 194 17.72 8.68 23.26
C VAL A 194 18.86 7.67 23.35
N ALA A 195 19.03 6.84 22.32
CA ALA A 195 20.19 5.98 22.19
C ALA A 195 21.48 6.84 22.15
N PRO A 196 22.55 6.50 22.89
CA PRO A 196 23.80 7.24 22.84
C PRO A 196 24.42 7.18 21.45
N ARG A 197 24.67 8.36 20.85
CA ARG A 197 25.60 8.48 19.72
C ARG A 197 27.02 8.37 20.26
N ASP A 198 27.64 7.21 20.10
CA ASP A 198 29.08 7.06 20.26
C ASP A 198 29.80 7.81 19.13
N ASN A 199 30.26 9.02 19.44
CA ASN A 199 31.26 9.74 18.66
C ASN A 199 32.52 9.89 19.53
N ALA A 200 33.48 8.98 19.34
CA ALA A 200 34.92 9.30 19.36
C ALA A 200 35.76 8.03 19.16
N ARG A 201 36.25 7.81 17.94
CA ARG A 201 37.58 7.23 17.74
C ARG A 201 38.57 8.38 17.58
N ALA A 202 39.41 8.55 18.59
CA ALA A 202 40.75 9.11 18.46
C ALA A 202 41.74 7.96 18.67
#